data_AF-A0A4Z2ICL0-F1
#
_entry.id   AF-A0A4Z2ICL0-F1
#
_cell.length_a   1.000
_cell.length_b   1.000
_cell.length_c   1.000
_cell.angle_alpha   90.00
_cell.angle_beta   90.00
_cell.angle_gamma   90.00
#
_symmetry.space_group_name_H-M   'P 1'
#
loop_
_entity.id
_entity.type
_entity.pdbx_description
1 polymer ?
#
loop_
_entity_poly.entity_id
_entity_poly.type
_entity_poly.pdbx_seq_one_letter_code
_entity_poly.pdbx_strand_id
1 'polypeptide(L)'
;MAAAGKPVKKEIKKYIPVKTSFTSPFTAKWGPLPQEDMHFILNTLKDKLASTGLEKKEVKVFRTWRKKKGQKPAATSELVPQVSQDGPVQDSPKNGWTDVAARRQLAIGVNEVTKALERNELKLLLVCKSVKPPHMTDHLIALSATRGVPACQVPRLSQSVSEPLGLRSVLALGFRRCASKEDEAFADAVEAITLRVPSVDVAWLQGAAPRATPEDHADPEEEEVDEKKGQKRKLESESEEVPESASSCTLQPLKVKKIVSNPAKKRKKLKSKPAK
;
A
#
# COMPACT_ATOMS: atom_id res chain seq x y z
N MET A 1 76.96 22.89 -9.05
CA MET A 1 75.69 23.48 -9.53
C MET A 1 74.58 22.44 -9.39
N ALA A 2 73.80 22.48 -8.31
CA ALA A 2 72.70 21.54 -8.08
C ALA A 2 71.40 22.12 -8.63
N ALA A 3 70.73 21.39 -9.54
CA ALA A 3 69.45 21.79 -10.12
C ALA A 3 68.32 21.60 -9.10
N ALA A 4 67.53 22.64 -8.88
CA ALA A 4 66.39 22.63 -7.97
C ALA A 4 65.29 21.68 -8.47
N GLY A 5 64.93 20.71 -7.63
CA GLY A 5 63.82 19.78 -7.87
C GLY A 5 62.47 20.51 -7.93
N LYS A 6 61.65 20.17 -8.91
CA LYS A 6 60.29 20.71 -9.09
C LYS A 6 59.41 20.37 -7.89
N PRO A 7 58.56 21.29 -7.40
CA PRO A 7 57.67 21.01 -6.28
C PRO A 7 56.58 20.02 -6.69
N VAL A 8 56.45 18.94 -5.94
CA VAL A 8 55.38 17.93 -6.06
C VAL A 8 54.04 18.61 -5.76
N LYS A 9 53.12 18.56 -6.73
CA LYS A 9 51.73 19.03 -6.62
C LYS A 9 51.07 18.34 -5.41
N LYS A 10 50.83 19.08 -4.33
CA LYS A 10 50.04 18.59 -3.18
C LYS A 10 48.59 18.36 -3.64
N GLU A 11 48.14 17.11 -3.64
CA GLU A 11 46.73 16.77 -3.84
C GLU A 11 45.90 17.35 -2.68
N ILE A 12 45.07 18.35 -2.98
CA ILE A 12 44.16 18.95 -2.02
C ILE A 12 43.02 17.95 -1.78
N LYS A 13 43.10 17.19 -0.68
CA LYS A 13 42.00 16.33 -0.23
C LYS A 13 40.74 17.18 -0.03
N LYS A 14 39.71 16.93 -0.84
CA LYS A 14 38.41 17.61 -0.73
C LYS A 14 37.82 17.31 0.65
N TYR A 15 37.51 18.36 1.40
CA TYR A 15 36.80 18.25 2.68
C TYR A 15 35.39 17.70 2.42
N ILE A 16 35.07 16.55 3.02
CA ILE A 16 33.73 15.94 2.94
C ILE A 16 32.94 16.46 4.14
N PRO A 17 31.95 17.36 3.95
CA PRO A 17 31.15 17.85 5.06
C PRO A 17 30.28 16.72 5.64
N VAL A 18 30.50 16.38 6.90
CA VAL A 18 29.67 15.42 7.63
C VAL A 18 28.35 16.10 8.02
N LYS A 19 27.23 15.57 7.53
CA LYS A 19 25.89 16.01 7.92
C LYS A 19 25.29 14.99 8.88
N THR A 20 24.82 15.46 10.03
CA THR A 20 24.03 14.64 10.95
C THR A 20 22.59 14.58 10.45
N SER A 21 22.07 13.38 10.19
CA SER A 21 20.66 13.17 9.85
C SER A 21 19.96 12.43 10.99
N PHE A 22 18.72 12.81 11.26
CA PHE A 22 17.84 12.05 12.14
C PHE A 22 17.05 11.08 11.27
N THR A 23 17.47 9.82 11.27
CA THR A 23 16.77 8.75 10.54
C THR A 23 16.04 7.86 11.53
N SER A 24 14.86 7.36 11.13
CA SER A 24 14.09 6.45 11.97
C SER A 24 14.91 5.19 12.26
N PRO A 25 15.03 4.76 13.54
CA PRO A 25 15.64 3.47 13.87
C PRO A 25 14.72 2.30 13.49
N PHE A 26 13.43 2.57 13.25
CA PHE A 26 12.44 1.57 12.86
C PHE A 26 12.39 1.45 11.35
N THR A 27 12.76 0.28 10.84
CA THR A 27 12.59 -0.11 9.45
C THR A 27 11.63 -1.28 9.38
N ALA A 28 10.46 -1.08 8.76
CA ALA A 28 9.55 -2.18 8.46
C ALA A 28 10.23 -3.10 7.44
N LYS A 29 10.33 -4.39 7.75
CA LYS A 29 10.92 -5.41 6.87
C LYS A 29 9.96 -6.57 6.76
N TRP A 30 9.92 -7.18 5.58
CA TRP A 30 9.17 -8.41 5.35
C TRP A 30 9.81 -9.57 6.12
N GLY A 31 8.97 -10.45 6.67
CA GLY A 31 9.43 -11.70 7.28
C GLY A 31 10.12 -12.62 6.26
N PRO A 32 11.13 -13.41 6.67
CA PRO A 32 11.74 -14.39 5.80
C PRO A 32 10.74 -15.51 5.48
N LEU A 33 10.64 -15.90 4.22
CA LEU A 33 9.80 -17.01 3.76
C LEU A 33 10.70 -18.21 3.42
N PRO A 34 10.49 -19.39 4.02
CA PRO A 34 11.20 -20.61 3.66
C PRO A 34 11.02 -20.96 2.17
N GLN A 35 12.03 -21.63 1.58
CA GLN A 35 12.00 -21.96 0.16
C GLN A 35 10.88 -22.97 -0.17
N GLU A 36 10.61 -23.93 0.72
CA GLU A 36 9.55 -24.92 0.56
C GLU A 36 8.18 -24.26 0.51
N ASP A 37 7.89 -23.39 1.48
CA ASP A 37 6.64 -22.64 1.53
C ASP A 37 6.48 -21.69 0.35
N MET A 38 7.58 -21.08 -0.12
CA MET A 38 7.55 -20.28 -1.35
C MET A 38 7.05 -21.11 -2.54
N HIS A 39 7.63 -22.28 -2.79
CA HIS A 39 7.21 -23.11 -3.95
C HIS A 39 5.78 -23.62 -3.78
N PHE A 40 5.40 -24.00 -2.56
CA PHE A 40 4.03 -24.39 -2.23
C PHE A 40 3.02 -23.27 -2.57
N ILE A 41 3.29 -22.05 -2.11
CA ILE A 41 2.43 -20.88 -2.38
C ILE A 41 2.33 -20.63 -3.89
N LEU A 42 3.45 -20.62 -4.60
CA LEU A 42 3.46 -20.34 -6.04
C LEU A 42 2.70 -21.40 -6.85
N ASN A 43 2.89 -22.68 -6.55
CA ASN A 43 2.22 -23.77 -7.25
C ASN A 43 0.71 -23.77 -6.95
N THR A 44 0.33 -23.65 -5.68
CA THR A 44 -1.09 -23.59 -5.25
C THR A 44 -1.82 -22.45 -5.96
N LEU A 45 -1.21 -21.28 -6.05
CA LEU A 45 -1.79 -20.13 -6.75
C LEU A 45 -1.90 -20.36 -8.25
N LYS A 46 -0.86 -20.91 -8.87
CA LYS A 46 -0.84 -21.18 -10.30
C LYS A 46 -1.96 -22.16 -10.68
N ASP A 47 -2.08 -23.26 -9.93
CA ASP A 47 -3.06 -24.31 -10.18
C ASP A 47 -4.49 -23.81 -9.92
N LYS A 48 -4.71 -23.06 -8.84
CA LYS A 48 -6.03 -22.48 -8.53
C LYS A 48 -6.42 -21.42 -9.55
N LEU A 49 -5.54 -20.50 -9.94
CA LEU A 49 -5.83 -19.50 -10.97
C LEU A 49 -6.15 -20.15 -12.33
N ALA A 50 -5.42 -21.21 -12.70
CA ALA A 50 -5.69 -21.97 -13.92
C ALA A 50 -7.05 -22.70 -13.84
N SER A 51 -7.39 -23.29 -12.69
CA SER A 51 -8.65 -24.01 -12.47
C SER A 51 -9.87 -23.08 -12.49
N THR A 52 -9.74 -21.88 -11.92
CA THR A 52 -10.79 -20.85 -11.95
C THR A 52 -10.98 -20.26 -13.36
N GLY A 53 -9.98 -20.38 -14.24
CA GLY A 53 -10.05 -19.84 -15.61
C GLY A 53 -10.13 -18.31 -15.64
N LEU A 54 -9.63 -17.62 -14.60
CA LEU A 54 -9.68 -16.17 -14.47
C LEU A 54 -8.57 -15.53 -15.32
N GLU A 55 -8.92 -15.05 -16.50
CA GLU A 55 -8.00 -14.42 -17.44
C GLU A 55 -8.56 -13.07 -17.91
N LYS A 56 -7.67 -12.07 -18.03
CA LYS A 56 -8.01 -10.81 -18.68
C LYS A 56 -7.81 -10.93 -20.19
N LYS A 57 -8.91 -11.00 -20.94
CA LYS A 57 -8.88 -10.97 -22.42
C LYS A 57 -8.82 -9.53 -22.90
N GLU A 58 -7.64 -9.10 -23.34
CA GLU A 58 -7.46 -7.82 -24.02
C GLU A 58 -7.47 -8.02 -25.54
N VAL A 59 -8.56 -7.64 -26.19
CA VAL A 59 -8.54 -7.45 -27.65
C VAL A 59 -7.83 -6.12 -27.89
N LYS A 60 -6.71 -6.16 -28.62
CA LYS A 60 -6.04 -4.96 -29.12
C LYS A 60 -6.94 -4.28 -30.15
N VAL A 61 -7.91 -3.49 -29.69
CA VAL A 61 -8.65 -2.60 -30.57
C VAL A 61 -7.66 -1.51 -31.01
N PHE A 62 -7.21 -1.61 -32.26
CA PHE A 62 -6.37 -0.58 -32.87
C PHE A 62 -7.19 0.71 -32.91
N ARG A 63 -6.93 1.63 -31.97
CA ARG A 63 -7.56 2.95 -32.00
C ARG A 63 -7.03 3.68 -33.21
N THR A 64 -7.80 3.70 -34.28
CA THR A 64 -7.53 4.59 -35.41
C THR A 64 -7.56 6.02 -34.88
N TRP A 65 -6.40 6.66 -34.91
CA TRP A 65 -6.23 8.05 -34.52
C TRP A 65 -7.11 8.90 -35.45
N ARG A 66 -8.33 9.23 -35.03
CA ARG A 66 -9.23 10.10 -35.79
C ARG A 66 -8.52 11.45 -35.95
N LYS A 67 -7.93 11.69 -37.12
CA LYS A 67 -7.51 13.02 -37.54
C LYS A 67 -8.73 13.92 -37.42
N LYS A 68 -8.60 14.96 -36.59
CA LYS A 68 -9.59 16.03 -36.38
C LYS A 68 -9.83 16.72 -37.74
N LYS A 69 -10.79 16.22 -38.52
CA LYS A 69 -11.27 16.91 -39.73
C LYS A 69 -12.15 18.07 -39.23
N GLY A 70 -11.72 19.28 -39.56
CA GLY A 70 -12.33 20.52 -39.08
C GLY A 70 -13.83 20.56 -39.35
N GLN A 71 -14.58 21.00 -38.35
CA GLN A 71 -15.99 21.37 -38.49
C GLN A 71 -16.10 22.60 -39.38
N LYS A 72 -17.01 22.54 -40.37
CA LYS A 72 -17.72 23.71 -40.89
C LYS A 72 -19.19 23.32 -40.96
N PRO A 73 -20.13 24.14 -40.44
CA PRO A 73 -21.52 23.74 -40.27
C PRO A 73 -22.34 24.05 -41.52
N ALA A 74 -23.27 23.17 -41.87
CA ALA A 74 -24.41 23.49 -42.71
C ALA A 74 -25.59 22.61 -42.26
N ALA A 75 -26.76 23.23 -42.26
CA ALA A 75 -27.93 22.88 -41.49
C ALA A 75 -28.81 21.78 -42.12
N THR A 76 -29.73 21.29 -41.27
CA THR A 76 -31.07 20.78 -41.60
C THR A 76 -31.18 19.37 -42.22
N SER A 77 -31.69 18.41 -41.44
CA SER A 77 -33.06 17.87 -41.60
C SER A 77 -33.31 16.74 -40.61
N GLU A 78 -34.51 16.77 -40.02
CA GLU A 78 -35.14 15.75 -39.18
C GLU A 78 -35.24 14.39 -39.89
N LEU A 79 -35.20 13.30 -39.11
CA LEU A 79 -36.29 12.31 -38.94
C LEU A 79 -35.79 11.01 -38.26
N VAL A 80 -36.47 10.65 -37.18
CA VAL A 80 -36.60 9.32 -36.55
C VAL A 80 -37.99 8.83 -37.03
N PRO A 81 -38.34 7.53 -37.30
CA PRO A 81 -38.11 6.37 -36.41
C PRO A 81 -38.03 4.94 -37.05
N GLN A 82 -37.86 3.93 -36.16
CA GLN A 82 -38.35 2.52 -36.17
C GLN A 82 -37.45 1.32 -36.56
N VAL A 83 -37.12 0.54 -35.52
CA VAL A 83 -37.29 -0.93 -35.28
C VAL A 83 -37.38 -1.89 -36.48
N SER A 84 -36.48 -2.89 -36.49
CA SER A 84 -36.65 -4.30 -36.94
C SER A 84 -35.42 -5.09 -36.44
N GLN A 85 -35.51 -5.89 -35.37
CA GLN A 85 -35.72 -7.35 -35.32
C GLN A 85 -34.76 -8.24 -36.14
N ASP A 86 -34.12 -9.14 -35.40
CA ASP A 86 -33.53 -10.44 -35.71
C ASP A 86 -32.34 -10.57 -36.69
N GLY A 87 -31.18 -10.79 -36.06
CA GLY A 87 -29.99 -11.45 -36.61
C GLY A 87 -29.07 -11.84 -35.44
N PRO A 88 -28.40 -13.02 -35.46
CA PRO A 88 -27.66 -13.50 -34.31
C PRO A 88 -26.55 -12.50 -33.99
N VAL A 89 -26.59 -11.94 -32.78
CA VAL A 89 -25.56 -11.06 -32.28
C VAL A 89 -24.29 -11.91 -32.18
N GLN A 90 -23.49 -11.84 -33.23
CA GLN A 90 -22.12 -12.30 -33.26
C GLN A 90 -21.43 -11.65 -32.06
N ASP A 91 -21.15 -12.44 -31.03
CA ASP A 91 -20.50 -11.97 -29.81
C ASP A 91 -19.19 -11.30 -30.20
N SER A 92 -19.21 -9.96 -30.27
CA SER A 92 -18.01 -9.16 -30.27
C SER A 92 -17.17 -9.62 -29.08
N PRO A 93 -15.86 -9.84 -29.22
CA PRO A 93 -15.03 -10.25 -28.09
C PRO A 93 -15.05 -9.12 -27.07
N LYS A 94 -15.88 -9.27 -26.02
CA LYS A 94 -16.04 -8.29 -24.95
C LYS A 94 -14.68 -8.21 -24.23
N ASN A 95 -13.95 -7.12 -24.44
CA ASN A 95 -12.76 -6.80 -23.64
C ASN A 95 -13.13 -6.87 -22.16
N GLY A 96 -12.43 -7.68 -21.38
CA GLY A 96 -12.80 -7.86 -19.98
C GLY A 96 -12.16 -9.06 -19.31
N TRP A 97 -12.63 -9.33 -18.10
CA TRP A 97 -12.31 -10.53 -17.32
C TRP A 97 -13.25 -11.66 -17.72
N THR A 98 -12.73 -12.89 -17.81
CA THR A 98 -13.53 -14.10 -18.08
C THR A 98 -14.59 -14.34 -17.01
N ASP A 99 -14.19 -14.26 -15.74
CA ASP A 99 -15.09 -14.36 -14.60
C ASP A 99 -15.06 -13.08 -13.75
N VAL A 100 -16.18 -12.36 -13.76
CA VAL A 100 -16.35 -11.12 -13.00
C VAL A 100 -16.53 -11.41 -11.51
N ALA A 101 -17.14 -12.54 -11.13
CA ALA A 101 -17.36 -12.91 -9.73
C ALA A 101 -16.01 -13.24 -9.06
N ALA A 102 -15.21 -14.15 -9.65
CA ALA A 102 -13.87 -14.42 -9.14
C ALA A 102 -12.96 -13.18 -9.16
N ARG A 103 -13.07 -12.31 -10.19
CA ARG A 103 -12.30 -11.05 -10.22
C ARG A 103 -12.60 -10.15 -9.02
N ARG A 104 -13.85 -10.07 -8.55
CA ARG A 104 -14.23 -9.23 -7.41
C ARG A 104 -13.59 -9.69 -6.10
N GLN A 105 -13.15 -10.94 -6.02
CA GLN A 105 -12.47 -11.51 -4.84
C GLN A 105 -10.98 -11.17 -4.82
N LEU A 106 -10.42 -10.67 -5.91
CA LEU A 106 -9.01 -10.31 -6.01
C LEU A 106 -8.80 -8.80 -5.95
N ALA A 107 -7.78 -8.37 -5.22
CA ALA A 107 -7.20 -7.04 -5.29
C ALA A 107 -5.85 -7.14 -6.01
N ILE A 108 -5.75 -6.62 -7.24
CA ILE A 108 -4.55 -6.76 -8.07
C ILE A 108 -3.81 -5.42 -8.16
N GLY A 109 -2.56 -5.41 -7.73
CA GLY A 109 -1.69 -4.24 -7.74
C GLY A 109 -1.71 -3.46 -6.42
N VAL A 110 -0.68 -2.64 -6.23
CA VAL A 110 -0.42 -1.95 -4.95
C VAL A 110 -1.62 -1.08 -4.55
N ASN A 111 -2.17 -0.28 -5.47
CA ASN A 111 -3.27 0.65 -5.17
C ASN A 111 -4.60 -0.03 -4.83
N GLU A 112 -4.89 -1.18 -5.44
CA GLU A 112 -6.11 -1.93 -5.14
C GLU A 112 -5.98 -2.63 -3.78
N VAL A 113 -4.80 -3.18 -3.52
CA VAL A 113 -4.47 -3.81 -2.24
C VAL A 113 -4.50 -2.78 -1.10
N THR A 114 -3.94 -1.58 -1.27
CA THR A 114 -3.97 -0.54 -0.23
C THR A 114 -5.41 -0.16 0.12
N LYS A 115 -6.24 0.10 -0.89
CA LYS A 115 -7.66 0.41 -0.69
C LYS A 115 -8.40 -0.71 0.06
N ALA A 116 -8.13 -1.97 -0.31
CA ALA A 116 -8.75 -3.12 0.34
C ALA A 116 -8.25 -3.31 1.80
N LEU A 117 -6.97 -3.06 2.07
CA LEU A 117 -6.44 -3.03 3.44
C LEU A 117 -7.08 -1.91 4.27
N GLU A 118 -7.19 -0.70 3.72
CA GLU A 118 -7.81 0.45 4.37
C GLU A 118 -9.28 0.18 4.75
N ARG A 119 -10.00 -0.59 3.93
CA ARG A 119 -11.39 -1.01 4.19
C ARG A 119 -11.55 -2.29 5.00
N ASN A 120 -10.44 -2.92 5.44
CA ASN A 120 -10.45 -4.20 6.15
C ASN A 120 -11.09 -5.36 5.36
N GLU A 121 -10.96 -5.30 4.03
CA GLU A 121 -11.60 -6.27 3.13
C GLU A 121 -10.69 -7.47 2.81
N LEU A 122 -9.41 -7.50 3.22
CA LEU A 122 -8.48 -8.57 2.85
C LEU A 122 -8.40 -9.72 3.88
N LYS A 123 -8.29 -10.95 3.38
CA LYS A 123 -7.99 -12.19 4.14
C LYS A 123 -6.50 -12.55 4.05
N LEU A 124 -5.86 -12.31 2.90
CA LEU A 124 -4.44 -12.60 2.65
C LEU A 124 -3.83 -11.58 1.70
N LEU A 125 -2.56 -11.22 1.93
CA LEU A 125 -1.77 -10.36 1.04
C LEU A 125 -0.44 -11.01 0.65
N LEU A 126 -0.17 -11.07 -0.65
CA LEU A 126 1.09 -11.51 -1.23
C LEU A 126 1.74 -10.38 -2.02
N VAL A 127 3.00 -10.08 -1.72
CA VAL A 127 3.77 -9.02 -2.40
C VAL A 127 4.94 -9.64 -3.15
N CYS A 128 5.20 -9.18 -4.37
CA CYS A 128 6.33 -9.69 -5.14
C CYS A 128 7.66 -9.09 -4.65
N LYS A 129 8.69 -9.93 -4.49
CA LYS A 129 10.05 -9.45 -4.13
C LYS A 129 10.76 -8.66 -5.24
N SER A 130 10.28 -8.72 -6.49
CA SER A 130 10.91 -8.07 -7.64
C SER A 130 10.59 -6.59 -7.79
N VAL A 131 9.80 -6.00 -6.87
CA VAL A 131 9.38 -4.60 -6.94
C VAL A 131 10.58 -3.67 -6.78
N LYS A 132 10.72 -2.73 -7.72
CA LYS A 132 11.75 -1.69 -7.70
C LYS A 132 11.08 -0.32 -7.92
N PRO A 133 11.23 0.64 -6.99
CA PRO A 133 11.98 0.59 -5.73
C PRO A 133 11.23 -0.14 -4.59
N PRO A 134 11.94 -0.69 -3.58
CA PRO A 134 11.34 -1.51 -2.51
C PRO A 134 10.33 -0.74 -1.64
N HIS A 135 10.59 0.55 -1.40
CA HIS A 135 9.75 1.41 -0.57
C HIS A 135 8.31 1.57 -1.09
N MET A 136 8.05 1.21 -2.35
CA MET A 136 6.69 1.13 -2.87
C MET A 136 5.81 0.12 -2.15
N THR A 137 6.39 -0.84 -1.42
CA THR A 137 5.62 -1.88 -0.74
C THR A 137 5.74 -1.85 0.78
N ASP A 138 6.68 -1.08 1.33
CA ASP A 138 6.96 -1.07 2.77
C ASP A 138 5.76 -0.60 3.60
N HIS A 139 4.94 0.30 3.06
CA HIS A 139 3.72 0.77 3.72
C HIS A 139 2.68 -0.34 3.92
N LEU A 140 2.68 -1.36 3.06
CA LEU A 140 1.77 -2.50 3.18
C LEU A 140 2.06 -3.33 4.44
N ILE A 141 3.30 -3.33 4.94
CA ILE A 141 3.70 -4.05 6.15
C ILE A 141 2.93 -3.49 7.35
N ALA A 142 2.99 -2.17 7.54
CA ALA A 142 2.29 -1.49 8.64
C ALA A 142 0.77 -1.58 8.50
N LEU A 143 0.24 -1.40 7.28
CA LEU A 143 -1.20 -1.53 7.03
C LEU A 143 -1.71 -2.95 7.31
N SER A 144 -0.94 -3.98 6.96
CA SER A 144 -1.34 -5.38 7.22
C SER A 144 -1.29 -5.69 8.72
N ALA A 145 -0.25 -5.22 9.42
CA ALA A 145 -0.10 -5.42 10.85
C ALA A 145 -1.24 -4.76 11.66
N THR A 146 -1.66 -3.55 11.28
CA THR A 146 -2.79 -2.86 11.97
C THR A 146 -4.14 -3.53 11.77
N ARG A 147 -4.31 -4.32 10.71
CA ARG A 147 -5.55 -5.05 10.39
C ARG A 147 -5.50 -6.55 10.69
N GLY A 148 -4.37 -7.03 11.23
CA GLY A 148 -4.17 -8.46 11.51
C GLY A 148 -4.19 -9.34 10.25
N VAL A 149 -3.88 -8.79 9.07
CA VAL A 149 -3.90 -9.55 7.81
C VAL A 149 -2.56 -10.25 7.62
N PRO A 150 -2.53 -11.58 7.40
CA PRO A 150 -1.31 -12.30 7.07
C PRO A 150 -0.76 -11.77 5.74
N ALA A 151 0.50 -11.32 5.75
CA ALA A 151 1.15 -10.82 4.56
C ALA A 151 2.59 -11.29 4.45
N CYS A 152 2.99 -11.71 3.25
CA CYS A 152 4.37 -12.09 2.99
C CYS A 152 4.87 -11.59 1.64
N GLN A 153 6.20 -11.54 1.55
CA GLN A 153 6.89 -11.25 0.31
C GLN A 153 7.33 -12.53 -0.38
N VAL A 154 6.78 -12.80 -1.55
CA VAL A 154 7.06 -14.01 -2.33
C VAL A 154 7.96 -13.65 -3.52
N PRO A 155 9.16 -14.28 -3.64
CA PRO A 155 9.99 -14.16 -4.84
C PRO A 155 9.28 -14.77 -6.05
N ARG A 156 9.47 -14.18 -7.23
CA ARG A 156 8.92 -14.69 -8.52
C ARG A 156 7.38 -14.80 -8.56
N LEU A 157 6.67 -14.15 -7.63
CA LEU A 157 5.20 -14.10 -7.62
C LEU A 157 4.66 -13.63 -8.97
N SER A 158 5.11 -12.47 -9.45
CA SER A 158 4.66 -11.91 -10.73
C SER A 158 4.86 -12.88 -11.88
N GLN A 159 5.99 -13.60 -11.95
CA GLN A 159 6.27 -14.53 -13.05
C GLN A 159 5.30 -15.72 -13.06
N SER A 160 4.85 -16.16 -11.88
CA SER A 160 4.00 -17.33 -11.75
C SER A 160 2.51 -17.01 -11.93
N VAL A 161 2.08 -15.81 -11.51
CA VAL A 161 0.65 -15.44 -11.50
C VAL A 161 0.23 -14.54 -12.66
N SER A 162 1.17 -13.82 -13.30
CA SER A 162 0.77 -12.84 -14.34
C SER A 162 0.29 -13.52 -15.62
N GLU A 163 0.94 -14.61 -16.02
CA GLU A 163 0.58 -15.38 -17.23
C GLU A 163 -0.83 -16.01 -17.10
N PRO A 164 -1.18 -16.76 -16.03
CA PRO A 164 -2.54 -17.25 -15.84
C PRO A 164 -3.62 -16.15 -15.82
N LEU A 165 -3.29 -14.97 -15.31
CA LEU A 165 -4.23 -13.84 -15.21
C LEU A 165 -4.35 -13.02 -16.52
N GLY A 166 -3.57 -13.32 -17.55
CA GLY A 166 -3.51 -12.50 -18.78
C GLY A 166 -2.93 -11.10 -18.54
N LEU A 167 -2.07 -10.93 -17.54
CA LEU A 167 -1.45 -9.67 -17.16
C LEU A 167 0.04 -9.65 -17.48
N ARG A 168 0.59 -8.45 -17.72
CA ARG A 168 2.05 -8.29 -17.93
C ARG A 168 2.85 -8.51 -16.65
N SER A 169 2.33 -8.05 -15.51
CA SER A 169 3.00 -8.14 -14.21
C SER A 169 2.05 -7.91 -13.06
N VAL A 170 2.28 -8.58 -11.94
CA VAL A 170 1.53 -8.42 -10.70
C VAL A 170 2.50 -8.17 -9.55
N LEU A 171 2.48 -6.94 -9.02
CA LEU A 171 3.40 -6.53 -7.95
C LEU A 171 2.88 -6.86 -6.55
N ALA A 172 1.56 -6.80 -6.38
CA ALA A 172 0.86 -7.16 -5.14
C ALA A 172 -0.44 -7.85 -5.51
N LEU A 173 -0.82 -8.85 -4.74
CA LEU A 173 -2.04 -9.64 -4.91
C LEU A 173 -2.68 -9.82 -3.54
N GLY A 174 -3.91 -9.34 -3.39
CA GLY A 174 -4.72 -9.53 -2.19
C GLY A 174 -5.94 -10.37 -2.48
N PHE A 175 -6.35 -11.17 -1.50
CA PHE A 175 -7.60 -11.93 -1.53
C PHE A 175 -8.59 -11.25 -0.58
N ARG A 176 -9.74 -10.85 -1.12
CA ARG A 176 -10.82 -10.19 -0.38
C ARG A 176 -11.65 -11.23 0.38
N ARG A 177 -12.21 -10.82 1.50
CA ARG A 177 -13.23 -11.55 2.26
C ARG A 177 -14.52 -11.50 1.46
N CYS A 178 -15.21 -12.62 1.29
CA CYS A 178 -16.56 -12.64 0.74
C CYS A 178 -17.59 -12.74 1.86
N ALA A 179 -18.79 -12.23 1.60
CA ALA A 179 -19.89 -12.31 2.57
C ALA A 179 -20.48 -13.73 2.67
N SER A 180 -20.45 -14.48 1.57
CA SER A 180 -20.96 -15.85 1.44
C SER A 180 -19.80 -16.83 1.26
N LYS A 181 -19.78 -17.92 2.04
CA LYS A 181 -18.76 -18.99 1.92
C LYS A 181 -18.86 -19.77 0.60
N GLU A 182 -20.05 -19.85 0.02
CA GLU A 182 -20.30 -20.60 -1.21
C GLU A 182 -19.71 -19.91 -2.45
N ASP A 183 -19.48 -18.61 -2.38
CA ASP A 183 -18.92 -17.85 -3.49
C ASP A 183 -17.39 -17.79 -3.46
N GLU A 184 -16.71 -18.21 -2.38
CA GLU A 184 -15.24 -18.05 -2.25
C GLU A 184 -14.44 -19.05 -3.10
N ALA A 185 -14.24 -18.74 -4.38
CA ALA A 185 -13.45 -19.55 -5.32
C ALA A 185 -11.99 -19.80 -4.87
N PHE A 186 -11.46 -18.94 -3.98
CA PHE A 186 -10.09 -18.99 -3.49
C PHE A 186 -9.96 -19.41 -2.00
N ALA A 187 -11.05 -19.77 -1.31
CA ALA A 187 -11.04 -20.06 0.13
C ALA A 187 -9.96 -21.09 0.52
N ASP A 188 -9.98 -22.27 -0.10
CA ASP A 188 -9.05 -23.36 0.23
C ASP A 188 -7.58 -22.93 0.07
N ALA A 189 -7.31 -22.18 -1.00
CA ALA A 189 -5.96 -21.71 -1.32
C ALA A 189 -5.49 -20.72 -0.27
N VAL A 190 -6.36 -19.78 0.11
CA VAL A 190 -6.06 -18.76 1.11
C VAL A 190 -5.83 -19.41 2.47
N GLU A 191 -6.63 -20.39 2.87
CA GLU A 191 -6.47 -21.09 4.15
C GLU A 191 -5.18 -21.91 4.19
N ALA A 192 -4.89 -22.68 3.14
CA ALA A 192 -3.67 -23.46 3.04
C ALA A 192 -2.40 -22.59 3.06
N ILE A 193 -2.44 -21.41 2.42
CA ILE A 193 -1.33 -20.46 2.41
C ILE A 193 -1.18 -19.77 3.77
N THR A 194 -2.28 -19.34 4.39
CA THR A 194 -2.27 -18.58 5.65
C THR A 194 -1.54 -19.35 6.76
N LEU A 195 -1.68 -20.67 6.82
CA LEU A 195 -1.00 -21.52 7.80
C LEU A 195 0.53 -21.55 7.66
N ARG A 196 1.07 -21.17 6.50
CA ARG A 196 2.51 -21.19 6.18
C ARG A 196 3.13 -19.80 6.11
N VAL A 197 2.30 -18.76 6.11
CA VAL A 197 2.76 -17.39 5.99
C VAL A 197 3.24 -16.87 7.36
N PRO A 198 4.46 -16.30 7.44
CA PRO A 198 4.92 -15.70 8.68
C PRO A 198 4.06 -14.48 9.04
N SER A 199 3.75 -14.32 10.33
CA SER A 199 3.05 -13.15 10.83
C SER A 199 3.86 -11.87 10.60
N VAL A 200 3.19 -10.79 10.22
CA VAL A 200 3.84 -9.49 10.05
C VAL A 200 4.04 -8.84 11.42
N ASP A 201 5.30 -8.71 11.83
CA ASP A 201 5.65 -8.05 13.08
C ASP A 201 6.21 -6.64 12.83
N VAL A 202 5.67 -5.67 13.55
CA VAL A 202 6.09 -4.27 13.49
C VAL A 202 6.43 -3.81 14.91
N ALA A 203 7.73 -3.63 15.16
CA ALA A 203 8.29 -3.41 16.50
C ALA A 203 7.64 -2.26 17.30
N TRP A 204 7.12 -1.22 16.65
CA TRP A 204 6.48 -0.09 17.33
C TRP A 204 4.97 -0.28 17.58
N LEU A 205 4.36 -1.34 17.03
CA LEU A 205 2.93 -1.66 17.16
C LEU A 205 2.66 -2.75 18.21
N GLN A 206 3.68 -3.36 18.80
CA GLN A 206 3.59 -4.51 19.72
C GLN A 206 2.86 -4.26 21.07
N GLY A 207 2.22 -3.10 21.27
CA GLY A 207 1.42 -2.79 22.46
C GLY A 207 -0.09 -2.75 22.24
N ALA A 208 -0.56 -2.94 21.00
CA ALA A 208 -1.96 -2.73 20.63
C ALA A 208 -2.77 -4.02 20.40
N ALA A 209 -2.33 -5.17 20.93
CA ALA A 209 -3.12 -6.40 20.86
C ALA A 209 -4.16 -6.41 21.99
N PRO A 210 -5.47 -6.27 21.71
CA PRO A 210 -6.48 -6.69 22.66
C PRO A 210 -6.39 -8.21 22.79
N ARG A 211 -6.35 -8.71 24.02
CA ARG A 211 -6.67 -10.11 24.31
C ARG A 211 -8.15 -10.30 23.98
N ALA A 212 -8.48 -10.57 22.72
CA ALA A 212 -9.82 -10.94 22.32
C ALA A 212 -10.00 -12.44 22.56
N THR A 213 -10.57 -12.79 23.71
CA THR A 213 -11.40 -13.99 23.83
C THR A 213 -12.66 -13.78 22.99
N PRO A 214 -13.07 -14.75 22.17
CA PRO A 214 -14.29 -14.64 21.38
C PRO A 214 -15.49 -14.94 22.27
N GLU A 215 -16.26 -13.92 22.63
CA GLU A 215 -17.68 -14.12 22.95
C GLU A 215 -18.53 -13.14 22.14
N ASP A 216 -19.60 -13.72 21.59
CA ASP A 216 -20.72 -13.13 20.85
C ASP A 216 -21.12 -11.75 21.36
N HIS A 217 -21.58 -10.87 20.47
CA HIS A 217 -22.85 -10.17 20.63
C HIS A 217 -23.22 -9.36 19.38
N ALA A 218 -24.51 -9.40 19.12
CA ALA A 218 -25.22 -9.02 17.90
C ALA A 218 -25.30 -7.51 17.62
N ASP A 219 -25.56 -7.21 16.35
CA ASP A 219 -26.08 -5.96 15.80
C ASP A 219 -27.30 -5.41 16.57
N PRO A 220 -27.56 -4.09 16.53
CA PRO A 220 -28.52 -3.62 15.52
C PRO A 220 -28.18 -2.29 14.82
N GLU A 221 -28.80 -2.19 13.65
CA GLU A 221 -28.86 -1.09 12.66
C GLU A 221 -29.58 0.17 13.17
N GLU A 222 -29.23 1.36 12.65
CA GLU A 222 -30.09 2.23 11.80
C GLU A 222 -29.69 3.75 11.76
N GLU A 223 -29.58 4.23 10.51
CA GLU A 223 -29.98 5.52 9.89
C GLU A 223 -29.46 6.94 10.29
N GLU A 224 -28.64 7.50 9.38
CA GLU A 224 -28.83 8.70 8.50
C GLU A 224 -29.21 10.14 9.00
N VAL A 225 -28.53 11.10 8.32
CA VAL A 225 -28.78 12.55 8.04
C VAL A 225 -28.46 13.62 9.10
N ASP A 226 -27.44 14.46 8.87
CA ASP A 226 -27.58 15.78 8.18
C ASP A 226 -26.32 16.67 8.27
N GLU A 227 -26.08 17.44 7.22
CA GLU A 227 -24.97 18.36 7.00
C GLU A 227 -25.07 19.65 7.85
N LYS A 228 -24.01 20.06 8.58
CA LYS A 228 -23.73 21.50 8.83
C LYS A 228 -22.25 21.88 8.83
N LYS A 229 -21.88 22.46 7.69
CA LYS A 229 -21.01 23.64 7.43
C LYS A 229 -20.29 24.28 8.63
N GLY A 230 -19.02 24.60 8.40
CA GLY A 230 -18.03 24.94 9.41
C GLY A 230 -18.26 26.19 10.27
N GLN A 231 -17.67 26.12 11.47
CA GLN A 231 -17.39 27.26 12.32
C GLN A 231 -15.99 27.10 12.91
N LYS A 232 -15.10 28.04 12.56
CA LYS A 232 -13.89 28.30 13.34
C LYS A 232 -14.33 28.81 14.70
N ARG A 233 -13.99 28.12 15.79
CA ARG A 233 -14.10 28.69 17.14
C ARG A 233 -12.77 28.57 17.87
N LYS A 234 -12.50 29.68 18.56
CA LYS A 234 -11.31 30.06 19.32
C LYS A 234 -11.22 29.16 20.55
N LEU A 235 -10.02 28.69 20.87
CA LEU A 235 -9.73 27.89 22.06
C LEU A 235 -9.80 28.81 23.29
N GLU A 236 -10.82 28.62 24.12
CA GLU A 236 -10.83 29.12 25.50
C GLU A 236 -10.71 27.91 26.42
N SER A 237 -9.74 28.00 27.32
CA SER A 237 -9.34 26.98 28.25
C SER A 237 -10.15 27.12 29.54
N GLU A 238 -11.00 26.15 29.80
CA GLU A 238 -11.55 25.89 31.13
C GLU A 238 -11.35 24.42 31.47
N SER A 239 -10.76 24.22 32.65
CA SER A 239 -10.59 22.95 33.33
C SER A 239 -11.93 22.48 33.84
N GLU A 240 -12.31 21.25 33.53
CA GLU A 240 -13.22 20.47 34.38
C GLU A 240 -12.92 18.97 34.21
N GLU A 241 -13.04 18.28 35.34
CA GLU A 241 -12.53 16.93 35.56
C GLU A 241 -13.35 15.88 34.80
N VAL A 242 -12.66 15.02 34.05
CA VAL A 242 -13.24 13.84 33.40
C VAL A 242 -12.75 12.59 34.14
N PRO A 243 -13.63 11.74 34.69
CA PRO A 243 -13.23 10.43 35.17
C PRO A 243 -13.30 9.47 33.98
N GLU A 244 -12.18 9.04 33.40
CA GLU A 244 -12.12 7.77 32.67
C GLU A 244 -10.69 7.42 32.23
N SER A 245 -10.33 6.18 32.56
CA SER A 245 -9.23 5.34 32.12
C SER A 245 -8.67 5.63 30.72
N ALA A 246 -7.90 6.71 30.59
CA ALA A 246 -7.01 6.92 29.46
C ALA A 246 -5.70 6.14 29.72
N SER A 247 -5.45 5.15 28.86
CA SER A 247 -4.17 4.45 28.68
C SER A 247 -2.97 5.35 29.01
N SER A 248 -2.26 5.01 30.09
CA SER A 248 -1.12 5.76 30.61
C SER A 248 0.11 5.60 29.72
N CYS A 249 0.13 6.31 28.59
CA CYS A 249 1.31 6.45 27.76
C CYS A 249 2.39 7.22 28.55
N THR A 250 3.29 6.47 29.18
CA THR A 250 4.37 7.04 29.98
C THR A 250 5.57 7.30 29.06
N LEU A 251 5.75 8.55 28.63
CA LEU A 251 6.89 8.94 27.81
C LEU A 251 8.19 8.87 28.64
N GLN A 252 9.18 8.13 28.15
CA GLN A 252 10.50 8.12 28.77
C GLN A 252 11.34 9.32 28.29
N PRO A 253 12.02 10.03 29.21
CA PRO A 253 12.90 11.12 28.83
C PRO A 253 14.09 10.59 28.02
N LEU A 254 14.36 11.22 26.87
CA LEU A 254 15.49 10.87 26.03
C LEU A 254 16.80 11.08 26.78
N LYS A 255 17.62 10.02 26.90
CA LYS A 255 18.99 10.12 27.44
C LYS A 255 19.91 10.77 26.40
N VAL A 256 20.05 12.09 26.47
CA VAL A 256 20.99 12.83 25.63
C VAL A 256 22.42 12.53 26.09
N LYS A 257 23.17 11.73 25.31
CA LYS A 257 24.56 11.35 25.65
C LYS A 257 25.53 12.54 25.65
N LYS A 258 25.33 13.52 24.76
CA LYS A 258 26.20 14.71 24.66
C LYS A 258 25.51 15.81 23.88
N ILE A 259 25.37 17.00 24.48
CA ILE A 259 24.94 18.21 23.77
C ILE A 259 26.20 18.90 23.27
N VAL A 260 26.39 18.94 21.94
CA VAL A 260 27.48 19.70 21.32
C VAL A 260 26.91 21.04 20.84
N SER A 261 27.47 22.14 21.34
CA SER A 261 27.12 23.48 20.91
C SER A 261 27.44 23.66 19.42
N ASN A 262 26.49 24.23 18.66
CA ASN A 262 26.68 24.51 17.24
C ASN A 262 27.84 25.51 17.05
N PRO A 263 28.96 25.10 16.42
CA PRO A 263 30.15 25.95 16.27
C PRO A 263 29.92 27.17 15.37
N ALA A 264 28.88 27.16 14.53
CA ALA A 264 28.52 28.28 13.66
C ALA A 264 27.73 29.39 14.39
N LYS A 265 27.21 29.14 15.60
CA LYS A 265 26.51 30.18 16.40
C LYS A 265 27.49 30.87 17.35
N LYS A 266 28.01 32.04 16.94
CA LYS A 266 28.64 33.00 17.87
C LYS A 266 27.59 33.45 18.90
N ARG A 267 27.66 32.91 20.13
CA ARG A 267 26.83 33.40 21.24
C ARG A 267 27.19 34.86 21.50
N LYS A 268 26.22 35.78 21.34
CA LYS A 268 26.36 37.14 21.87
C LYS A 268 26.51 37.02 23.38
N LYS A 269 27.62 37.51 23.94
CA LYS A 269 27.79 37.61 25.39
C LYS A 269 26.67 38.52 25.92
N LEU A 270 25.90 38.02 26.89
CA LEU A 270 24.94 38.85 27.61
C LEU A 270 25.73 40.00 28.25
N LYS A 271 25.40 41.26 27.94
CA LYS A 271 26.02 42.40 28.61
C LYS A 271 25.66 42.31 30.10
N SER A 272 26.67 42.23 30.95
CA SER A 272 26.50 42.39 32.39
C SER A 272 25.85 43.75 32.66
N LYS A 273 24.73 43.77 33.40
CA LYS A 273 24.20 45.02 33.94
C LYS A 273 25.27 45.62 34.85
N PRO A 274 25.62 46.91 34.71
CA PRO A 274 26.46 47.55 35.71
C PRO A 274 25.70 47.60 37.03
N ALA A 275 26.36 47.21 38.11
CA ALA A 275 25.86 47.42 39.46
C ALA A 275 25.92 48.92 39.78
N LYS A 276 24.76 49.55 39.92
CA LYS A 276 24.48 50.63 40.88
C LYS A 276 22.97 50.84 40.95
#